data_AF-A0A495U9Z9-F1
#
_entry.id   AF-A0A495U9Z9-F1
#
_cell.length_a   1.000
_cell.length_b   1.000
_cell.length_c   1.000
_cell.angle_alpha   90.00
_cell.angle_beta   90.00
_cell.angle_gamma   90.00
#
_symmetry.space_group_name_H-M   'P 1'
#
loop_
_entity.id
_entity.type
_entity.pdbx_description
1 polymer ?
#
loop_
_entity_poly.entity_id
_entity_poly.type
_entity_poly.pdbx_seq_one_letter_code
_entity_poly.pdbx_strand_id
1 'polypeptide(L)'
;MSVSMTITSSKRMHRAIRSVWAAGVCAALLGPLAIDAAQAAATTAPASVAVQASRAPTSDAALIAHGEYLARAGDCIACHSAPSGKPFAGGLKFDTPIGAIYSTNITPERNTGIGSWTFAQFDRAVRAGVRPNGDTLYPAMPYPSYARLSDDDMHALYAYFMHGVAPVKQSNRPVDIVWPLSMRWPLGIWRYLFAPDPKAFDATHYSNPVLARGAYLVQGLGHCGACHTPRSVTMEELALDDLDGSSYLSGGAPIDGWVPSSLRGNPRTGVGAWSEADLVQFLKTGRTAHAAAFGGMTDVVQHSAQYMSDADVTAMARYIKTLPSTDPAEQPYAFDDTAARALRTGDASAPGAAVYRDSCTSCHRSDGRGYTGVFPALGGNPVVQGKDATSVIHVLLSGSALKGTKTAPSTFTMPAFGWRLSNQEVADVTNFVRSSWGNTGSTVSASDVAKVRKTVTVTAPELPPGATRH
;
A
#
# COMPACT_ATOMS: atom_id res chain seq x y z
N MET A 1 -36.66 31.04 5.17
CA MET A 1 -37.38 29.85 4.70
C MET A 1 -36.57 28.63 5.10
N SER A 2 -37.20 27.61 5.67
CA SER A 2 -36.50 26.42 6.18
C SER A 2 -36.42 25.33 5.11
N VAL A 3 -35.30 24.61 5.07
CA VAL A 3 -35.19 23.32 4.37
C VAL A 3 -34.59 22.32 5.37
N SER A 4 -35.36 21.28 5.70
CA SER A 4 -34.93 20.25 6.65
C SER A 4 -33.85 19.35 6.04
N MET A 5 -32.78 19.08 6.78
CA MET A 5 -31.73 18.15 6.37
C MET A 5 -31.83 16.86 7.19
N THR A 6 -32.49 15.84 6.64
CA THR A 6 -32.77 14.58 7.33
C THR A 6 -31.54 13.68 7.36
N ILE A 7 -30.87 13.60 8.51
CA ILE A 7 -29.70 12.73 8.72
C ILE A 7 -30.16 11.31 9.05
N THR A 8 -30.05 10.40 8.08
CA THR A 8 -30.28 8.96 8.28
C THR A 8 -29.10 8.29 8.99
N SER A 9 -29.11 8.34 10.33
CA SER A 9 -28.17 7.58 11.17
C SER A 9 -28.29 6.07 10.91
N SER A 10 -27.18 5.41 10.57
CA SER A 10 -27.16 4.00 10.15
C SER A 10 -26.32 3.12 11.09
N LYS A 11 -27.03 2.32 11.89
CA LYS A 11 -26.64 0.97 12.34
C LYS A 11 -25.26 0.79 13.02
N ARG A 12 -25.11 1.27 14.25
CA ARG A 12 -24.20 0.62 15.25
C ARG A 12 -24.70 0.66 16.70
N MET A 13 -26.02 0.54 16.91
CA MET A 13 -26.61 0.46 18.25
C MET A 13 -27.79 -0.52 18.26
N HIS A 14 -27.57 -1.71 18.84
CA HIS A 14 -28.52 -2.65 19.48
C HIS A 14 -27.87 -4.05 19.60
N ARG A 15 -27.10 -4.30 20.67
CA ARG A 15 -26.86 -5.66 21.18
C ARG A 15 -27.85 -5.90 22.31
N ALA A 16 -28.81 -6.80 22.11
CA ALA A 16 -29.79 -7.15 23.13
C ALA A 16 -29.19 -8.14 24.15
N ILE A 17 -29.48 -7.93 25.43
CA ILE A 17 -29.18 -8.87 26.53
C ILE A 17 -30.52 -9.31 27.13
N ARG A 18 -30.71 -10.64 27.25
CA ARG A 18 -31.72 -11.43 28.02
C ARG A 18 -32.24 -12.60 27.19
N SER A 19 -32.62 -13.75 27.74
CA SER A 19 -32.25 -14.43 29.01
C SER A 19 -32.82 -15.85 29.00
N VAL A 20 -32.21 -16.78 29.73
CA VAL A 20 -32.67 -18.19 29.84
C VAL A 20 -34.05 -18.30 30.53
N TRP A 21 -34.92 -19.16 30.00
CA TRP A 21 -35.88 -20.00 30.74
C TRP A 21 -36.06 -21.34 29.99
N ALA A 22 -36.71 -22.34 30.62
CA ALA A 22 -36.40 -23.76 30.36
C ALA A 22 -37.62 -24.70 30.31
N ALA A 23 -37.30 -25.99 30.11
CA ALA A 23 -38.09 -27.21 30.34
C ALA A 23 -39.05 -27.70 29.23
N GLY A 24 -39.06 -29.03 29.07
CA GLY A 24 -39.89 -29.83 28.17
C GLY A 24 -39.39 -31.28 28.15
N VAL A 25 -40.09 -32.20 28.83
CA VAL A 25 -39.64 -33.58 29.08
C VAL A 25 -40.72 -34.59 28.68
N CYS A 26 -40.33 -35.64 27.95
CA CYS A 26 -40.84 -37.03 27.94
C CYS A 26 -39.94 -37.81 26.94
N ALA A 27 -39.35 -38.98 27.20
CA ALA A 27 -39.87 -40.24 27.77
C ALA A 27 -40.94 -40.91 26.87
N ALA A 28 -40.95 -42.23 26.60
CA ALA A 28 -39.99 -43.34 26.73
C ALA A 28 -40.63 -44.58 26.02
N LEU A 29 -40.06 -45.80 26.18
CA LEU A 29 -40.69 -47.11 25.87
C LEU A 29 -40.84 -47.44 24.35
N LEU A 30 -40.74 -48.68 23.84
CA LEU A 30 -40.45 -50.02 24.39
C LEU A 30 -39.80 -50.91 23.28
N GLY A 31 -39.08 -51.97 23.64
CA GLY A 31 -38.76 -53.12 22.76
C GLY A 31 -39.61 -54.35 23.16
N PRO A 32 -39.14 -55.61 23.03
CA PRO A 32 -38.00 -56.14 22.26
C PRO A 32 -38.37 -57.42 21.45
N LEU A 33 -37.40 -58.08 20.82
CA LEU A 33 -37.44 -59.54 20.55
C LEU A 33 -35.99 -60.10 20.45
N ALA A 34 -35.75 -61.31 20.97
CA ALA A 34 -34.47 -62.03 20.90
C ALA A 34 -34.53 -63.16 19.84
N ILE A 35 -33.42 -63.75 19.39
CA ILE A 35 -32.77 -65.02 19.84
C ILE A 35 -31.69 -65.32 18.75
N ASP A 36 -30.47 -65.87 18.95
CA ASP A 36 -29.81 -66.61 20.05
C ASP A 36 -28.27 -66.41 20.06
N ALA A 37 -27.56 -67.22 20.87
CA ALA A 37 -26.23 -67.82 20.64
C ALA A 37 -24.97 -66.94 20.63
N ALA A 38 -24.23 -67.00 21.75
CA ALA A 38 -22.87 -66.49 21.88
C ALA A 38 -21.80 -67.43 21.30
N GLN A 39 -20.65 -66.86 20.90
CA GLN A 39 -19.33 -67.33 21.35
C GLN A 39 -18.23 -66.27 21.12
N ALA A 40 -17.08 -66.44 21.77
CA ALA A 40 -16.12 -65.37 22.01
C ALA A 40 -14.98 -65.30 20.98
N ALA A 41 -14.61 -64.07 20.60
CA ALA A 41 -13.30 -63.73 20.04
C ALA A 41 -12.90 -62.34 20.58
N ALA A 42 -11.68 -62.22 21.11
CA ALA A 42 -11.25 -61.02 21.83
C ALA A 42 -10.53 -60.00 20.92
N THR A 43 -11.05 -58.79 20.88
CA THR A 43 -10.31 -57.50 20.82
C THR A 43 -8.97 -57.45 20.08
N THR A 44 -8.98 -57.04 18.81
CA THR A 44 -7.95 -56.15 18.23
C THR A 44 -8.59 -55.12 17.31
N ALA A 45 -9.13 -54.05 17.88
CA ALA A 45 -9.41 -52.85 17.09
C ALA A 45 -8.08 -52.14 16.78
N PRO A 46 -7.81 -51.72 15.54
CA PRO A 46 -6.61 -50.95 15.24
C PRO A 46 -6.69 -49.61 15.96
N ALA A 47 -5.74 -49.34 16.86
CA ALA A 47 -5.65 -48.05 17.52
C ALA A 47 -5.33 -46.98 16.47
N SER A 48 -6.28 -46.08 16.21
CA SER A 48 -6.05 -44.89 15.39
C SER A 48 -5.03 -44.00 16.07
N VAL A 49 -3.74 -44.20 15.75
CA VAL A 49 -2.66 -43.33 16.22
C VAL A 49 -2.88 -41.96 15.61
N ALA A 50 -3.50 -41.07 16.40
CA ALA A 50 -3.62 -39.67 16.06
C ALA A 50 -2.20 -39.09 16.03
N VAL A 51 -1.66 -38.93 14.83
CA VAL A 51 -0.40 -38.21 14.60
C VAL A 51 -0.67 -36.73 14.90
N GLN A 52 -0.63 -36.38 16.18
CA GLN A 52 -0.44 -35.00 16.59
C GLN A 52 0.91 -34.58 16.01
N ALA A 53 0.86 -33.78 14.94
CA ALA A 53 2.04 -33.14 14.39
C ALA A 53 2.60 -32.20 15.46
N SER A 54 3.58 -32.69 16.22
CA SER A 54 4.30 -31.91 17.22
C SER A 54 4.98 -30.75 16.50
N ARG A 55 4.42 -29.55 16.66
CA ARG A 55 5.00 -28.31 16.14
C ARG A 55 6.38 -28.17 16.78
N ALA A 56 7.42 -28.54 16.04
CA ALA A 56 8.78 -28.57 16.54
C ALA A 56 9.13 -27.18 17.13
N PRO A 57 9.84 -27.11 18.27
CA PRO A 57 10.12 -25.82 18.89
C PRO A 57 10.93 -24.95 17.93
N THR A 58 10.30 -23.88 17.45
CA THR A 58 10.94 -22.85 16.63
C THR A 58 12.13 -22.31 17.41
N SER A 59 13.34 -22.46 16.91
CA SER A 59 14.52 -21.89 17.55
C SER A 59 14.45 -20.37 17.54
N ASP A 60 15.03 -19.71 18.55
CA ASP A 60 15.04 -18.24 18.65
C ASP A 60 15.56 -17.58 17.36
N ALA A 61 16.58 -18.18 16.73
CA ALA A 61 17.11 -17.74 15.44
C ALA A 61 16.09 -17.82 14.29
N ALA A 62 15.26 -18.87 14.23
CA ALA A 62 14.19 -19.00 13.23
C ALA A 62 13.04 -18.02 13.50
N LEU A 63 12.72 -17.77 14.78
CA LEU A 63 11.72 -16.77 15.18
C LEU A 63 12.18 -15.34 14.82
N ILE A 64 13.45 -15.01 15.09
CA ILE A 64 14.08 -13.73 14.72
C ILE A 64 14.13 -13.57 13.20
N ALA A 65 14.47 -14.61 12.44
CA ALA A 65 14.50 -14.57 10.98
C ALA A 65 13.10 -14.37 10.36
N HIS A 66 12.06 -14.99 10.94
CA HIS A 66 10.67 -14.73 10.56
C HIS A 66 10.26 -13.29 10.91
N GLY A 67 10.68 -12.78 12.07
CA GLY A 67 10.48 -11.38 12.45
C GLY A 67 11.16 -10.39 11.51
N GLU A 68 12.38 -10.68 11.03
CA GLU A 68 13.07 -9.87 10.00
C GLU A 68 12.28 -9.86 8.69
N TYR A 69 11.77 -11.02 8.27
CA TYR A 69 10.94 -11.16 7.08
C TYR A 69 9.66 -10.32 7.18
N LEU A 70 8.96 -10.40 8.31
CA LEU A 70 7.75 -9.61 8.58
C LEU A 70 8.06 -8.10 8.68
N ALA A 71 9.16 -7.70 9.30
CA ALA A 71 9.57 -6.31 9.43
C ALA A 71 9.97 -5.68 8.07
N ARG A 72 10.46 -6.50 7.12
CA ARG A 72 10.60 -6.09 5.71
C ARG A 72 9.25 -6.04 5.01
N ALA A 73 8.43 -7.08 5.10
CA ALA A 73 7.11 -7.12 4.44
C ALA A 73 6.22 -5.94 4.86
N GLY A 74 6.27 -5.53 6.14
CA GLY A 74 5.58 -4.35 6.67
C GLY A 74 6.35 -3.03 6.58
N ASP A 75 7.31 -2.95 5.65
CA ASP A 75 8.14 -1.80 5.30
C ASP A 75 8.66 -0.94 6.47
N CYS A 76 8.93 -1.59 7.61
CA CYS A 76 9.19 -0.89 8.86
C CYS A 76 10.47 -0.04 8.78
N ILE A 77 11.42 -0.43 7.92
CA ILE A 77 12.69 0.27 7.74
C ILE A 77 12.53 1.58 6.97
N ALA A 78 11.64 1.68 5.99
CA ALA A 78 11.41 2.91 5.24
C ALA A 78 10.87 4.01 6.17
N CYS A 79 9.79 3.72 6.91
CA CYS A 79 9.21 4.68 7.85
C CYS A 79 10.12 5.00 9.04
N HIS A 80 10.77 4.00 9.65
CA HIS A 80 11.54 4.19 10.89
C HIS A 80 13.04 4.51 10.69
N SER A 81 13.47 4.95 9.50
CA SER A 81 14.85 5.39 9.27
C SER A 81 14.90 6.77 8.61
N ALA A 82 15.55 7.75 9.25
CA ALA A 82 15.83 9.03 8.59
C ALA A 82 16.79 8.85 7.39
N PRO A 83 16.76 9.73 6.38
CA PRO A 83 17.75 9.73 5.29
C PRO A 83 19.18 9.87 5.85
N SER A 84 20.07 8.96 5.46
CA SER A 84 21.43 8.80 6.02
C SER A 84 21.50 8.53 7.54
N GLY A 85 20.36 8.23 8.17
CA GLY A 85 20.28 7.80 9.57
C GLY A 85 20.64 6.32 9.76
N LYS A 86 20.65 5.88 11.03
CA LYS A 86 20.78 4.45 11.35
C LYS A 86 19.44 3.73 11.16
N PRO A 87 19.42 2.47 10.68
CA PRO A 87 18.19 1.70 10.52
C PRO A 87 17.35 1.68 11.80
N PHE A 88 16.03 1.86 11.65
CA PHE A 88 15.04 1.80 12.73
C PHE A 88 15.20 2.84 13.87
N ALA A 89 16.15 3.79 13.76
CA ALA A 89 16.41 4.81 14.79
C ALA A 89 15.43 6.01 14.76
N GLY A 90 14.46 6.00 13.84
CA GLY A 90 13.46 7.06 13.66
C GLY A 90 14.03 8.31 12.99
N GLY A 91 13.27 9.40 13.11
CA GLY A 91 13.64 10.74 12.64
C GLY A 91 13.27 11.05 11.19
N LEU A 92 12.62 10.13 10.46
CA LEU A 92 12.03 10.47 9.16
C LEU A 92 10.92 11.50 9.37
N LYS A 93 10.88 12.54 8.53
CA LYS A 93 9.85 13.57 8.52
C LYS A 93 8.72 13.18 7.58
N PHE A 94 7.48 13.29 8.04
CA PHE A 94 6.30 13.30 7.17
C PHE A 94 5.64 14.68 7.29
N ASP A 95 5.36 15.32 6.17
CA ASP A 95 4.63 16.58 6.12
C ASP A 95 3.13 16.31 6.06
N THR A 96 2.36 16.86 7.00
CA THR A 96 0.91 16.73 7.02
C THR A 96 0.24 18.11 6.96
N PRO A 97 -1.03 18.23 6.51
CA PRO A 97 -1.73 19.52 6.45
C PRO A 97 -1.86 20.26 7.80
N ILE A 98 -1.57 19.61 8.93
CA ILE A 98 -1.63 20.18 10.28
C ILE A 98 -0.24 20.42 10.93
N GLY A 99 0.85 20.13 10.21
CA GLY A 99 2.22 20.22 10.72
C GLY A 99 3.05 18.95 10.44
N ALA A 100 4.35 18.99 10.72
CA ALA A 100 5.21 17.83 10.48
C ALA A 100 5.19 16.83 11.64
N ILE A 101 5.17 15.54 11.32
CA ILE A 101 5.35 14.45 12.28
C ILE A 101 6.65 13.70 11.99
N TYR A 102 7.17 13.00 13.00
CA TYR A 102 8.45 12.30 12.93
C TYR A 102 8.32 10.84 13.35
N SER A 103 8.95 9.94 12.60
CA SER A 103 9.02 8.52 13.01
C SER A 103 9.87 8.34 14.25
N THR A 104 9.54 7.32 15.05
CA THR A 104 10.19 7.06 16.33
C THR A 104 11.23 5.96 16.22
N ASN A 105 12.25 6.03 17.07
CA ASN A 105 13.22 4.97 17.29
C ASN A 105 12.49 3.70 17.78
N ILE A 106 12.67 2.58 17.05
CA ILE A 106 12.13 1.25 17.41
C ILE A 106 13.25 0.20 17.55
N THR A 107 14.49 0.65 17.74
CA THR A 107 15.61 -0.24 18.13
C THR A 107 15.46 -0.67 19.60
N PRO A 108 16.13 -1.74 20.06
CA PRO A 108 16.05 -2.22 21.45
C PRO A 108 16.89 -1.38 22.43
N GLU A 109 17.20 -0.13 22.12
CA GLU A 109 17.79 0.79 23.09
C GLU A 109 16.73 1.17 24.14
N ARG A 110 17.10 1.11 25.42
CA ARG A 110 16.15 1.11 26.55
C ARG A 110 15.52 2.46 26.86
N ASN A 111 16.21 3.57 26.54
CA ASN A 111 15.86 4.92 26.97
C ASN A 111 15.14 5.74 25.89
N THR A 112 15.47 5.48 24.62
CA THR A 112 15.01 6.25 23.45
C THR A 112 14.29 5.39 22.40
N GLY A 113 14.61 4.10 22.33
CA GLY A 113 13.89 3.10 21.54
C GLY A 113 12.82 2.35 22.35
N ILE A 114 12.60 1.07 22.00
CA ILE A 114 11.59 0.21 22.64
C ILE A 114 12.17 -0.83 23.60
N GLY A 115 13.47 -0.80 23.91
CA GLY A 115 14.15 -1.83 24.72
C GLY A 115 13.71 -1.96 26.19
N SER A 116 12.74 -1.16 26.62
CA SER A 116 12.09 -1.18 27.93
C SER A 116 10.61 -1.59 27.86
N TRP A 117 10.05 -1.81 26.67
CA TRP A 117 8.65 -2.19 26.47
C TRP A 117 8.49 -3.70 26.68
N THR A 118 7.32 -4.12 27.16
CA THR A 118 6.92 -5.54 27.17
C THR A 118 6.31 -5.94 25.82
N PHE A 119 6.22 -7.24 25.53
CA PHE A 119 5.52 -7.75 24.34
C PHE A 119 4.09 -7.17 24.24
N ALA A 120 3.32 -7.19 25.33
CA ALA A 120 1.95 -6.64 25.34
C ALA A 120 1.88 -5.12 25.09
N GLN A 121 2.95 -4.38 25.40
CA GLN A 121 3.04 -2.94 25.09
C GLN A 121 3.41 -2.70 23.62
N PHE A 122 4.32 -3.51 23.06
CA PHE A 122 4.63 -3.51 21.63
C PHE A 122 3.41 -3.88 20.79
N ASP A 123 2.73 -4.97 21.16
CA ASP A 123 1.54 -5.48 20.48
C ASP A 123 0.42 -4.43 20.44
N ARG A 124 0.13 -3.81 21.59
CA ARG A 124 -0.87 -2.74 21.71
C ARG A 124 -0.50 -1.49 20.91
N ALA A 125 0.80 -1.18 20.75
CA ALA A 125 1.24 -0.07 19.92
C ALA A 125 1.08 -0.37 18.42
N VAL A 126 1.46 -1.58 17.99
CA VAL A 126 1.44 -1.98 16.56
C VAL A 126 0.02 -2.29 16.08
N ARG A 127 -0.75 -3.14 16.78
CA ARG A 127 -2.10 -3.56 16.35
C ARG A 127 -3.21 -2.62 16.79
N ALA A 128 -3.10 -1.99 17.96
CA ALA A 128 -4.17 -1.15 18.53
C ALA A 128 -3.88 0.36 18.53
N GLY A 129 -2.71 0.79 18.05
CA GLY A 129 -2.32 2.20 17.94
C GLY A 129 -2.09 2.92 19.27
N VAL A 130 -1.85 2.22 20.39
CA VAL A 130 -1.70 2.83 21.73
C VAL A 130 -0.34 2.54 22.35
N ARG A 131 0.38 3.61 22.71
CA ARG A 131 1.71 3.60 23.32
C ARG A 131 1.68 3.10 24.78
N PRO A 132 2.83 2.72 25.37
CA PRO A 132 2.92 2.30 26.78
C PRO A 132 2.36 3.31 27.78
N ASN A 133 2.46 4.61 27.49
CA ASN A 133 1.95 5.71 28.31
C ASN A 133 0.46 6.04 28.07
N GLY A 134 -0.24 5.29 27.22
CA GLY A 134 -1.65 5.51 26.87
C GLY A 134 -1.90 6.46 25.70
N ASP A 135 -0.88 7.15 25.18
CA ASP A 135 -1.04 8.02 24.00
C ASP A 135 -1.46 7.21 22.77
N THR A 136 -2.39 7.76 21.99
CA THR A 136 -2.70 7.23 20.66
C THR A 136 -1.67 7.70 19.63
N LEU A 137 -1.22 6.77 18.77
CA LEU A 137 -0.36 7.02 17.62
C LEU A 137 -1.11 7.74 16.50
N TYR A 138 -0.42 8.61 15.75
CA TYR A 138 -0.98 9.24 14.55
C TYR A 138 -1.31 8.17 13.49
N PRO A 139 -2.37 8.34 12.67
CA PRO A 139 -2.79 7.33 11.68
C PRO A 139 -1.81 7.13 10.51
N ALA A 140 -0.70 7.88 10.47
CA ALA A 140 0.44 7.60 9.59
C ALA A 140 1.18 6.31 9.98
N MET A 141 1.01 5.81 11.21
CA MET A 141 1.30 4.41 11.53
C MET A 141 0.07 3.58 11.12
N PRO A 142 0.16 2.63 10.17
CA PRO A 142 -1.00 1.91 9.64
C PRO A 142 -1.47 0.77 10.56
N TYR A 143 -1.68 1.08 11.84
CA TYR A 143 -2.23 0.14 12.82
C TYR A 143 -3.63 -0.42 12.46
N PRO A 144 -4.51 0.26 11.69
CA PRO A 144 -5.75 -0.38 11.21
C PRO A 144 -5.49 -1.57 10.28
N SER A 145 -4.43 -1.52 9.47
CA SER A 145 -3.95 -2.66 8.68
C SER A 145 -3.33 -3.72 9.58
N TYR A 146 -2.49 -3.31 10.54
CA TYR A 146 -1.80 -4.26 11.43
C TYR A 146 -2.69 -4.92 12.48
N ALA A 147 -3.92 -4.42 12.72
CA ALA A 147 -4.89 -5.04 13.62
C ALA A 147 -5.20 -6.52 13.29
N ARG A 148 -5.03 -6.94 12.02
CA ARG A 148 -5.27 -8.32 11.57
C ARG A 148 -4.10 -9.29 11.69
N LEU A 149 -2.94 -8.85 12.20
CA LEU A 149 -1.76 -9.72 12.34
C LEU A 149 -1.96 -10.81 13.40
N SER A 150 -1.44 -12.00 13.13
CA SER A 150 -1.51 -13.15 14.02
C SER A 150 -0.63 -12.96 15.26
N ASP A 151 -0.98 -13.59 16.38
CA ASP A 151 -0.18 -13.50 17.61
C ASP A 151 1.22 -14.11 17.41
N ASP A 152 1.35 -15.17 16.60
CA ASP A 152 2.64 -15.78 16.23
C ASP A 152 3.53 -14.78 15.47
N ASP A 153 2.98 -14.07 14.48
CA ASP A 153 3.71 -13.06 13.70
C ASP A 153 4.09 -11.84 14.56
N MET A 154 3.23 -11.45 15.51
CA MET A 154 3.52 -10.38 16.46
C MET A 154 4.66 -10.74 17.42
N HIS A 155 4.70 -11.98 17.93
CA HIS A 155 5.84 -12.47 18.73
C HIS A 155 7.14 -12.51 17.91
N ALA A 156 7.08 -12.92 16.63
CA ALA A 156 8.23 -12.93 15.74
C ALA A 156 8.78 -11.52 15.49
N LEU A 157 7.90 -10.56 15.14
CA LEU A 157 8.27 -9.14 15.00
C LEU A 157 8.94 -8.60 16.27
N TYR A 158 8.36 -8.86 17.45
CA TYR A 158 8.94 -8.43 18.73
C TYR A 158 10.31 -9.08 18.98
N ALA A 159 10.47 -10.38 18.73
CA ALA A 159 11.76 -11.06 18.86
C ALA A 159 12.83 -10.46 17.93
N TYR A 160 12.48 -10.13 16.68
CA TYR A 160 13.39 -9.45 15.77
C TYR A 160 13.80 -8.05 16.26
N PHE A 161 12.86 -7.20 16.67
CA PHE A 161 13.22 -5.88 17.19
C PHE A 161 13.98 -5.94 18.52
N MET A 162 13.78 -6.97 19.34
CA MET A 162 14.49 -7.11 20.62
C MET A 162 15.86 -7.78 20.53
N HIS A 163 16.10 -8.62 19.50
CA HIS A 163 17.31 -9.46 19.43
C HIS A 163 18.02 -9.47 18.06
N GLY A 164 17.34 -9.13 16.97
CA GLY A 164 17.92 -9.01 15.62
C GLY A 164 18.32 -7.59 15.22
N VAL A 165 17.74 -6.56 15.83
CA VAL A 165 18.03 -5.14 15.54
C VAL A 165 19.11 -4.58 16.48
N ALA A 166 20.12 -3.91 15.93
CA ALA A 166 21.15 -3.25 16.72
C ALA A 166 20.58 -2.04 17.51
N PRO A 167 20.88 -1.90 18.82
CA PRO A 167 20.38 -0.79 19.62
C PRO A 167 21.02 0.54 19.21
N VAL A 168 20.21 1.58 19.00
CA VAL A 168 20.67 2.93 18.68
C VAL A 168 20.12 3.92 19.70
N LYS A 169 21.01 4.62 20.40
CA LYS A 169 20.64 5.73 21.29
C LYS A 169 20.40 6.99 20.46
N GLN A 170 19.14 7.24 20.11
CA GLN A 170 18.70 8.38 19.31
C GLN A 170 17.34 8.86 19.82
N SER A 171 17.32 10.05 20.41
CA SER A 171 16.12 10.65 20.99
C SER A 171 15.07 10.94 19.93
N ASN A 172 13.81 10.61 20.22
CA ASN A 172 12.67 10.93 19.37
C ASN A 172 12.47 12.45 19.29
N ARG A 173 12.26 12.99 18.08
CA ARG A 173 11.88 14.39 17.89
C ARG A 173 10.39 14.59 18.24
N PRO A 174 10.00 15.69 18.92
CA PRO A 174 8.59 16.07 19.03
C PRO A 174 7.98 16.39 17.65
N VAL A 175 6.65 16.40 17.56
CA VAL A 175 5.95 16.81 16.33
C VAL A 175 5.90 18.33 16.21
N ASP A 176 6.04 18.84 14.99
CA ASP A 176 5.89 20.26 14.66
C ASP A 176 4.42 20.59 14.34
N ILE A 177 3.49 20.09 15.17
CA ILE A 177 2.05 20.38 15.09
C ILE A 177 1.72 21.44 16.14
N VAL A 178 1.14 22.57 15.72
CA VAL A 178 0.78 23.67 16.61
C VAL A 178 -0.44 23.33 17.48
N TRP A 179 -0.48 23.90 18.69
CA TRP A 179 -1.66 23.85 19.55
C TRP A 179 -2.81 24.64 18.87
N PRO A 180 -4.07 24.17 18.89
CA PRO A 180 -4.60 23.02 19.63
C PRO A 180 -4.51 21.66 18.91
N LEU A 181 -4.07 21.61 17.64
CA LEU A 181 -4.11 20.41 16.81
C LEU A 181 -3.18 19.29 17.29
N SER A 182 -2.20 19.60 18.16
CA SER A 182 -1.29 18.63 18.78
C SER A 182 -1.88 17.84 19.97
N MET A 183 -3.12 18.13 20.40
CA MET A 183 -3.79 17.36 21.46
C MET A 183 -3.97 15.88 21.06
N ARG A 184 -3.62 14.95 21.96
CA ARG A 184 -3.75 13.50 21.72
C ARG A 184 -5.14 12.92 22.02
N TRP A 185 -5.96 13.59 22.84
CA TRP A 185 -7.27 13.07 23.23
C TRP A 185 -8.31 13.00 22.09
N PRO A 186 -8.40 13.94 21.12
CA PRO A 186 -9.37 13.83 20.02
C PRO A 186 -9.03 12.67 19.09
N LEU A 187 -7.73 12.43 18.89
CA LEU A 187 -7.22 11.29 18.14
C LEU A 187 -7.52 9.94 18.83
N GLY A 188 -7.61 9.93 20.17
CA GLY A 188 -8.12 8.78 20.92
C GLY A 188 -9.59 8.46 20.62
N ILE A 189 -10.43 9.49 20.44
CA ILE A 189 -11.85 9.34 20.03
C ILE A 189 -11.93 8.90 18.56
N TRP A 190 -11.17 9.53 17.66
CA TRP A 190 -11.07 9.14 16.25
C TRP A 190 -10.74 7.65 16.12
N ARG A 191 -9.71 7.18 16.86
CA ARG A 191 -9.31 5.79 16.84
C ARG A 191 -10.41 4.85 17.36
N TYR A 192 -11.13 5.23 18.40
CA TYR A 192 -12.25 4.45 18.93
C TYR A 192 -13.44 4.34 17.93
N LEU A 193 -13.61 5.33 17.05
CA LEU A 193 -14.68 5.33 16.05
C LEU A 193 -14.31 4.56 14.77
N PHE A 194 -13.06 4.67 14.32
CA PHE A 194 -12.65 4.24 12.96
C PHE A 194 -11.63 3.11 12.90
N ALA A 195 -10.89 2.82 13.98
CA ALA A 195 -9.95 1.70 13.97
C ALA A 195 -10.65 0.37 14.32
N PRO A 196 -10.29 -0.74 13.66
CA PRO A 196 -10.76 -2.07 14.04
C PRO A 196 -10.16 -2.50 15.38
N ASP A 197 -10.89 -3.33 16.12
CA ASP A 197 -10.32 -4.09 17.24
C ASP A 197 -9.27 -5.09 16.71
N PRO A 198 -8.12 -5.27 17.39
CA PRO A 198 -7.17 -6.33 17.05
C PRO A 198 -7.83 -7.72 17.06
N LYS A 199 -7.85 -8.38 15.89
CA LYS A 199 -8.38 -9.73 15.70
C LYS A 199 -7.56 -10.40 14.59
N ALA A 200 -6.97 -11.56 14.88
CA ALA A 200 -6.24 -12.33 13.87
C ALA A 200 -7.07 -12.53 12.58
N PHE A 201 -6.40 -12.39 11.44
CA PHE A 201 -6.97 -12.49 10.10
C PHE A 201 -7.76 -13.78 9.87
N ASP A 202 -8.97 -13.63 9.30
CA ASP A 202 -9.90 -14.73 9.10
C ASP A 202 -9.72 -15.37 7.71
N ALA A 203 -8.77 -16.29 7.63
CA ALA A 203 -8.47 -17.01 6.39
C ALA A 203 -9.65 -17.83 5.85
N THR A 204 -10.70 -18.09 6.64
CA THR A 204 -11.85 -18.91 6.23
C THR A 204 -12.72 -18.24 5.17
N HIS A 205 -12.58 -16.92 4.98
CA HIS A 205 -13.26 -16.16 3.94
C HIS A 205 -12.76 -16.49 2.51
N TYR A 206 -11.60 -17.15 2.37
CA TYR A 206 -11.01 -17.47 1.07
C TYR A 206 -10.90 -18.98 0.88
N SER A 207 -11.57 -19.51 -0.14
CA SER A 207 -11.56 -20.94 -0.48
C SER A 207 -10.22 -21.49 -1.00
N ASN A 208 -9.25 -20.60 -1.24
CA ASN A 208 -7.91 -20.94 -1.71
C ASN A 208 -6.87 -20.35 -0.73
N PRO A 209 -5.98 -21.17 -0.12
CA PRO A 209 -5.01 -20.69 0.86
C PRO A 209 -3.98 -19.72 0.28
N VAL A 210 -3.72 -19.76 -1.04
CA VAL A 210 -2.87 -18.77 -1.72
C VAL A 210 -3.56 -17.40 -1.78
N LEU A 211 -4.88 -17.35 -1.96
CA LEU A 211 -5.65 -16.11 -1.90
C LEU A 211 -5.73 -15.59 -0.45
N ALA A 212 -5.95 -16.46 0.54
CA ALA A 212 -5.88 -16.10 1.96
C ALA A 212 -4.52 -15.48 2.32
N ARG A 213 -3.41 -16.07 1.86
CA ARG A 213 -2.06 -15.51 2.09
C ARG A 213 -1.86 -14.17 1.40
N GLY A 214 -2.34 -14.01 0.18
CA GLY A 214 -2.30 -12.74 -0.55
C GLY A 214 -3.08 -11.64 0.15
N ALA A 215 -4.32 -11.93 0.54
CA ALA A 215 -5.20 -11.07 1.33
C ALA A 215 -4.52 -10.64 2.64
N TYR A 216 -4.01 -11.60 3.43
CA TYR A 216 -3.29 -11.33 4.67
C TYR A 216 -2.15 -10.32 4.51
N LEU A 217 -1.34 -10.47 3.45
CA LEU A 217 -0.20 -9.61 3.20
C LEU A 217 -0.61 -8.22 2.69
N VAL A 218 -1.57 -8.13 1.76
CA VAL A 218 -2.00 -6.86 1.15
C VAL A 218 -2.86 -6.01 2.09
N GLN A 219 -3.71 -6.65 2.92
CA GLN A 219 -4.55 -6.00 3.94
C GLN A 219 -3.79 -5.77 5.26
N GLY A 220 -2.78 -6.58 5.56
CA GLY A 220 -2.02 -6.58 6.81
C GLY A 220 -0.71 -5.80 6.68
N LEU A 221 0.43 -6.50 6.74
CA LEU A 221 1.76 -5.88 6.76
C LEU A 221 2.02 -4.97 5.56
N GLY A 222 1.72 -5.40 4.33
CA GLY A 222 1.93 -4.59 3.14
C GLY A 222 1.00 -3.37 3.02
N HIS A 223 0.04 -3.22 3.95
CA HIS A 223 -0.79 -2.03 4.20
C HIS A 223 -1.26 -1.28 2.95
N CYS A 224 -1.64 -2.00 1.88
CA CYS A 224 -1.81 -1.40 0.56
C CYS A 224 -3.00 -0.42 0.52
N GLY A 225 -4.01 -0.65 1.37
CA GLY A 225 -5.14 0.27 1.58
C GLY A 225 -4.71 1.66 2.03
N ALA A 226 -3.64 1.73 2.86
CA ALA A 226 -3.16 2.99 3.41
C ALA A 226 -2.69 4.00 2.35
N CYS A 227 -2.40 3.55 1.13
CA CYS A 227 -2.22 4.42 -0.04
C CYS A 227 -3.36 4.28 -1.05
N HIS A 228 -3.77 3.07 -1.40
CA HIS A 228 -4.64 2.82 -2.56
C HIS A 228 -6.15 2.78 -2.27
N THR A 229 -6.60 2.97 -1.02
CA THR A 229 -8.03 3.15 -0.70
C THR A 229 -8.35 4.65 -0.56
N PRO A 230 -9.50 5.15 -1.05
CA PRO A 230 -9.92 6.52 -0.82
C PRO A 230 -10.20 6.79 0.66
N ARG A 231 -10.00 8.03 1.08
CA ARG A 231 -10.26 8.48 2.46
C ARG A 231 -11.50 9.35 2.58
N SER A 232 -12.12 9.27 3.74
CA SER A 232 -13.18 10.17 4.20
C SER A 232 -12.64 11.57 4.54
N VAL A 233 -13.53 12.53 4.74
CA VAL A 233 -13.19 13.88 5.25
C VAL A 233 -12.53 13.86 6.63
N THR A 234 -12.74 12.80 7.42
CA THR A 234 -12.06 12.57 8.71
C THR A 234 -10.77 11.75 8.58
N MET A 235 -10.27 11.50 7.36
CA MET A 235 -8.97 10.87 7.04
C MET A 235 -8.84 9.36 7.34
N GLU A 236 -9.92 8.68 7.75
CA GLU A 236 -9.98 7.22 7.74
C GLU A 236 -10.13 6.66 6.31
N GLU A 237 -9.61 5.46 6.09
CA GLU A 237 -9.85 4.69 4.85
C GLU A 237 -11.31 4.27 4.78
N LEU A 238 -11.94 4.41 3.61
CA LEU A 238 -13.35 4.04 3.41
C LEU A 238 -13.61 2.52 3.40
N ALA A 239 -12.56 1.70 3.42
CA ALA A 239 -12.60 0.24 3.42
C ALA A 239 -11.23 -0.34 3.82
N LEU A 240 -11.19 -1.30 4.74
CA LEU A 240 -9.93 -1.89 5.26
C LEU A 240 -9.58 -3.25 4.63
N ASP A 241 -10.56 -3.92 4.03
CA ASP A 241 -10.37 -5.11 3.19
C ASP A 241 -11.45 -5.24 2.09
N ASP A 242 -11.39 -6.33 1.33
CA ASP A 242 -12.28 -6.58 0.19
C ASP A 242 -13.74 -6.86 0.57
N LEU A 243 -14.04 -7.11 1.85
CA LEU A 243 -15.40 -7.30 2.35
C LEU A 243 -16.12 -5.97 2.62
N ASP A 244 -15.38 -4.89 2.88
CA ASP A 244 -15.90 -3.52 2.99
C ASP A 244 -16.31 -2.94 1.61
N GLY A 245 -16.00 -3.62 0.51
CA GLY A 245 -16.61 -3.40 -0.80
C GLY A 245 -15.70 -2.79 -1.89
N SER A 246 -16.30 -2.05 -2.82
CA SER A 246 -15.62 -1.56 -4.04
C SER A 246 -14.60 -0.45 -3.79
N SER A 247 -14.70 0.28 -2.67
CA SER A 247 -13.76 1.33 -2.28
C SER A 247 -12.35 0.81 -2.03
N TYR A 248 -12.21 -0.41 -1.50
CA TYR A 248 -10.92 -1.00 -1.14
C TYR A 248 -9.97 -1.08 -2.35
N LEU A 249 -8.79 -0.49 -2.24
CA LEU A 249 -7.76 -0.40 -3.30
C LEU A 249 -8.22 0.26 -4.63
N SER A 250 -9.29 1.05 -4.63
CA SER A 250 -9.85 1.70 -5.84
C SER A 250 -9.10 2.94 -6.34
N GLY A 251 -8.06 3.38 -5.63
CA GLY A 251 -7.29 4.59 -5.88
C GLY A 251 -7.20 5.46 -4.61
N GLY A 252 -6.12 6.23 -4.49
CA GLY A 252 -5.86 7.08 -3.33
C GLY A 252 -6.16 8.57 -3.57
N ALA A 253 -6.28 9.32 -2.49
CA ALA A 253 -6.05 10.77 -2.50
C ALA A 253 -4.53 11.07 -2.63
N PRO A 254 -4.11 12.29 -3.00
CA PRO A 254 -2.69 12.63 -3.07
C PRO A 254 -1.98 12.48 -1.71
N ILE A 255 -0.85 11.76 -1.69
CA ILE A 255 0.06 11.58 -0.54
C ILE A 255 1.45 12.04 -1.00
N ASP A 256 2.08 12.98 -0.29
CA ASP A 256 3.39 13.57 -0.63
C ASP A 256 3.51 14.08 -2.09
N GLY A 257 2.39 14.55 -2.66
CA GLY A 257 2.31 15.00 -4.05
C GLY A 257 2.17 13.88 -5.09
N TRP A 258 1.85 12.65 -4.68
CA TRP A 258 1.66 11.47 -5.53
C TRP A 258 0.24 10.92 -5.39
N VAL A 259 -0.41 10.62 -6.51
CA VAL A 259 -1.75 10.00 -6.57
C VAL A 259 -1.60 8.48 -6.76
N PRO A 260 -2.04 7.65 -5.80
CA PRO A 260 -2.08 6.19 -5.95
C PRO A 260 -3.19 5.76 -6.92
N SER A 261 -2.86 4.98 -7.94
CA SER A 261 -3.82 4.44 -8.92
C SER A 261 -4.71 3.33 -8.34
N SER A 262 -5.80 2.96 -9.02
CA SER A 262 -6.56 1.74 -8.68
C SER A 262 -5.67 0.49 -8.80
N LEU A 263 -5.73 -0.39 -7.80
CA LEU A 263 -5.18 -1.77 -7.90
C LEU A 263 -6.28 -2.80 -8.20
N ARG A 264 -7.49 -2.36 -8.54
CA ARG A 264 -8.59 -3.26 -8.92
C ARG A 264 -8.57 -3.57 -10.41
N GLY A 265 -9.43 -4.49 -10.84
CA GLY A 265 -9.60 -4.97 -12.21
C GLY A 265 -10.08 -3.95 -13.26
N ASN A 266 -9.98 -2.65 -12.99
CA ASN A 266 -10.19 -1.56 -13.94
C ASN A 266 -9.32 -1.75 -15.20
N PRO A 267 -9.88 -1.93 -16.40
CA PRO A 267 -9.12 -2.31 -17.60
C PRO A 267 -8.36 -1.17 -18.28
N ARG A 268 -8.47 0.08 -17.79
CA ARG A 268 -7.67 1.23 -18.24
C ARG A 268 -7.03 2.00 -17.07
N THR A 269 -7.78 2.32 -16.02
CA THR A 269 -7.31 3.16 -14.89
C THR A 269 -6.80 2.36 -13.67
N GLY A 270 -6.67 1.04 -13.79
CA GLY A 270 -6.02 0.19 -12.79
C GLY A 270 -5.31 -1.01 -13.43
N VAL A 271 -5.22 -2.13 -12.70
CA VAL A 271 -4.40 -3.30 -13.09
C VAL A 271 -5.22 -4.39 -13.79
N GLY A 272 -6.40 -4.07 -14.33
CA GLY A 272 -7.26 -5.00 -15.06
C GLY A 272 -6.54 -5.64 -16.26
N ALA A 273 -5.85 -4.82 -17.06
CA ALA A 273 -5.10 -5.25 -18.25
C ALA A 273 -3.74 -5.92 -17.95
N TRP A 274 -3.24 -5.87 -16.71
CA TRP A 274 -1.94 -6.45 -16.34
C TRP A 274 -2.08 -7.96 -16.07
N SER A 275 -1.06 -8.74 -16.41
CA SER A 275 -0.99 -10.16 -16.03
C SER A 275 -0.59 -10.34 -14.55
N GLU A 276 -0.76 -11.56 -14.03
CA GLU A 276 -0.19 -11.96 -12.73
C GLU A 276 1.35 -11.76 -12.73
N ALA A 277 2.01 -12.11 -13.84
CA ALA A 277 3.45 -11.96 -14.00
C ALA A 277 3.90 -10.49 -14.00
N ASP A 278 3.13 -9.57 -14.60
CA ASP A 278 3.40 -8.13 -14.55
C ASP A 278 3.36 -7.60 -13.11
N LEU A 279 2.37 -8.02 -12.30
CA LEU A 279 2.28 -7.62 -10.90
C LEU A 279 3.45 -8.17 -10.07
N VAL A 280 3.80 -9.45 -10.25
CA VAL A 280 4.96 -10.06 -9.58
C VAL A 280 6.27 -9.38 -9.99
N GLN A 281 6.44 -9.06 -11.29
CA GLN A 281 7.59 -8.32 -11.78
C GLN A 281 7.65 -6.91 -11.17
N PHE A 282 6.53 -6.18 -11.15
CA PHE A 282 6.45 -4.82 -10.59
C PHE A 282 6.84 -4.81 -9.11
N LEU A 283 6.28 -5.71 -8.30
CA LEU A 283 6.60 -5.82 -6.88
C LEU A 283 8.08 -6.18 -6.61
N LYS A 284 8.72 -6.99 -7.47
CA LYS A 284 10.14 -7.37 -7.32
C LYS A 284 11.16 -6.36 -7.89
N THR A 285 10.76 -5.49 -8.83
CA THR A 285 11.69 -4.68 -9.65
C THR A 285 11.31 -3.21 -9.82
N GLY A 286 10.10 -2.82 -9.43
CA GLY A 286 9.53 -1.48 -9.63
C GLY A 286 9.25 -1.13 -11.07
N ARG A 287 9.29 -2.07 -12.02
CA ARG A 287 9.21 -1.77 -13.46
C ARG A 287 8.65 -2.92 -14.30
N THR A 288 7.80 -2.61 -15.28
CA THR A 288 7.23 -3.56 -16.24
C THR A 288 7.30 -3.00 -17.66
N ALA A 289 6.52 -3.56 -18.61
CA ALA A 289 6.20 -2.85 -19.85
C ALA A 289 5.24 -1.66 -19.61
N HIS A 290 4.32 -1.83 -18.66
CA HIS A 290 3.20 -0.92 -18.43
C HIS A 290 3.56 0.31 -17.61
N ALA A 291 4.42 0.17 -16.59
CA ALA A 291 4.66 1.22 -15.60
C ALA A 291 6.04 1.14 -14.91
N ALA A 292 6.34 2.21 -14.18
CA ALA A 292 7.51 2.40 -13.34
C ALA A 292 7.05 2.87 -11.95
N ALA A 293 7.76 2.46 -10.90
CA ALA A 293 7.52 2.93 -9.53
C ALA A 293 7.97 4.39 -9.36
N PHE A 294 7.23 5.13 -8.53
CA PHE A 294 7.48 6.52 -8.15
C PHE A 294 6.83 6.79 -6.78
N GLY A 295 7.19 7.91 -6.14
CA GLY A 295 6.74 8.21 -4.77
C GLY A 295 7.04 7.06 -3.81
N GLY A 296 6.17 6.85 -2.81
CA GLY A 296 6.31 5.77 -1.82
C GLY A 296 6.30 4.35 -2.39
N MET A 297 5.81 4.13 -3.63
CA MET A 297 5.95 2.80 -4.27
C MET A 297 7.40 2.49 -4.68
N THR A 298 8.27 3.50 -4.80
CA THR A 298 9.72 3.26 -4.89
C THR A 298 10.22 2.64 -3.59
N ASP A 299 9.84 3.19 -2.44
CA ASP A 299 10.31 2.75 -1.13
C ASP A 299 9.79 1.33 -0.79
N VAL A 300 8.49 1.08 -1.02
CA VAL A 300 7.88 -0.27 -0.89
C VAL A 300 8.64 -1.32 -1.70
N VAL A 301 9.10 -0.99 -2.92
CA VAL A 301 9.94 -1.89 -3.72
C VAL A 301 11.39 -1.95 -3.20
N GLN A 302 11.97 -0.83 -2.79
CA GLN A 302 13.36 -0.74 -2.31
C GLN A 302 13.60 -1.42 -0.96
N HIS A 303 12.57 -1.51 -0.11
CA HIS A 303 12.70 -1.88 1.30
C HIS A 303 11.82 -3.09 1.72
N SER A 304 10.65 -3.28 1.09
CA SER A 304 9.74 -4.40 1.37
C SER A 304 9.74 -5.47 0.27
N ALA A 305 9.04 -5.22 -0.84
CA ALA A 305 8.52 -6.27 -1.72
C ALA A 305 9.60 -7.09 -2.44
N GLN A 306 10.78 -6.53 -2.75
CA GLN A 306 11.89 -7.28 -3.35
C GLN A 306 12.60 -8.26 -2.40
N TYR A 307 12.26 -8.26 -1.10
CA TYR A 307 12.78 -9.19 -0.10
C TYR A 307 11.76 -10.27 0.30
N MET A 308 10.52 -10.14 -0.13
CA MET A 308 9.48 -11.14 0.09
C MET A 308 9.74 -12.39 -0.76
N SER A 309 9.20 -13.53 -0.35
CA SER A 309 9.34 -14.77 -1.10
C SER A 309 8.52 -14.73 -2.40
N ASP A 310 8.99 -15.40 -3.45
CA ASP A 310 8.27 -15.46 -4.73
C ASP A 310 6.86 -16.04 -4.59
N ALA A 311 6.65 -16.96 -3.63
CA ALA A 311 5.33 -17.49 -3.28
C ALA A 311 4.41 -16.40 -2.70
N ASP A 312 4.90 -15.58 -1.77
CA ASP A 312 4.13 -14.50 -1.16
C ASP A 312 3.85 -13.36 -2.15
N VAL A 313 4.82 -12.95 -2.97
CA VAL A 313 4.59 -11.93 -4.01
C VAL A 313 3.57 -12.42 -5.04
N THR A 314 3.62 -13.71 -5.41
CA THR A 314 2.62 -14.34 -6.28
C THR A 314 1.23 -14.41 -5.61
N ALA A 315 1.18 -14.69 -4.30
CA ALA A 315 -0.06 -14.68 -3.53
C ALA A 315 -0.70 -13.28 -3.51
N MET A 316 0.10 -12.23 -3.24
CA MET A 316 -0.35 -10.83 -3.29
C MET A 316 -0.88 -10.47 -4.68
N ALA A 317 -0.15 -10.79 -5.75
CA ALA A 317 -0.57 -10.54 -7.12
C ALA A 317 -1.90 -11.25 -7.46
N ARG A 318 -2.07 -12.52 -7.05
CA ARG A 318 -3.32 -13.28 -7.24
C ARG A 318 -4.51 -12.67 -6.53
N TYR A 319 -4.35 -12.29 -5.26
CA TYR A 319 -5.40 -11.60 -4.50
C TYR A 319 -5.79 -10.28 -5.16
N ILE A 320 -4.81 -9.46 -5.56
CA ILE A 320 -5.06 -8.19 -6.28
C ILE A 320 -5.85 -8.44 -7.59
N LYS A 321 -5.53 -9.50 -8.35
CA LYS A 321 -6.31 -9.88 -9.56
C LYS A 321 -7.73 -10.37 -9.29
N THR A 322 -8.11 -10.75 -8.06
CA THR A 322 -9.50 -11.12 -7.73
C THR A 322 -10.42 -9.93 -7.49
N LEU A 323 -9.89 -8.70 -7.37
CA LEU A 323 -10.67 -7.50 -7.08
C LEU A 323 -11.36 -6.96 -8.36
N PRO A 324 -12.71 -6.99 -8.48
CA PRO A 324 -13.41 -6.51 -9.66
C PRO A 324 -13.28 -5.00 -9.85
N SER A 325 -13.38 -4.54 -11.10
CA SER A 325 -13.39 -3.11 -11.48
C SER A 325 -14.38 -2.29 -10.66
N THR A 326 -14.03 -1.05 -10.32
CA THR A 326 -15.00 -0.08 -9.77
C THR A 326 -15.96 0.47 -10.81
N ASP A 327 -15.61 0.37 -12.09
CA ASP A 327 -16.40 0.86 -13.21
C ASP A 327 -16.61 -0.28 -14.24
N PRO A 328 -17.80 -0.89 -14.30
CA PRO A 328 -18.14 -1.92 -15.28
C PRO A 328 -18.33 -1.38 -16.71
N ALA A 329 -18.46 -0.07 -16.90
CA ALA A 329 -18.59 0.57 -18.21
C ALA A 329 -17.23 1.01 -18.78
N GLU A 330 -16.17 1.03 -17.96
CA GLU A 330 -14.81 1.36 -18.38
C GLU A 330 -14.32 0.41 -19.48
N GLN A 331 -14.30 0.89 -20.72
CA GLN A 331 -13.80 0.11 -21.85
C GLN A 331 -12.29 -0.16 -21.71
N PRO A 332 -11.75 -1.26 -22.27
CA PRO A 332 -10.30 -1.47 -22.34
C PRO A 332 -9.55 -0.33 -23.06
N TYR A 333 -8.25 -0.26 -22.85
CA TYR A 333 -7.35 0.55 -23.67
C TYR A 333 -7.24 -0.01 -25.10
N ALA A 334 -7.28 0.87 -26.10
CA ALA A 334 -7.03 0.57 -27.50
C ALA A 334 -6.02 1.59 -28.06
N PHE A 335 -4.99 1.11 -28.77
CA PHE A 335 -3.89 1.95 -29.25
C PHE A 335 -4.25 2.67 -30.56
N ASP A 336 -4.01 4.00 -30.60
CA ASP A 336 -4.10 4.82 -31.82
C ASP A 336 -2.72 5.30 -32.30
N ASP A 337 -2.34 4.95 -33.52
CA ASP A 337 -1.08 5.36 -34.13
C ASP A 337 -1.10 6.80 -34.72
N THR A 338 -2.20 7.56 -34.62
CA THR A 338 -2.33 8.91 -35.24
C THR A 338 -1.28 9.90 -34.75
N ALA A 339 -1.15 10.11 -33.44
CA ALA A 339 -0.12 10.99 -32.88
C ALA A 339 1.31 10.51 -33.24
N ALA A 340 1.48 9.18 -33.33
CA ALA A 340 2.75 8.56 -33.67
C ALA A 340 3.12 8.72 -35.14
N ARG A 341 2.15 8.74 -36.07
CA ARG A 341 2.36 9.12 -37.47
C ARG A 341 2.83 10.55 -37.60
N ALA A 342 2.11 11.50 -36.99
CA ALA A 342 2.44 12.93 -37.03
C ALA A 342 3.89 13.19 -36.57
N LEU A 343 4.25 12.66 -35.39
CA LEU A 343 5.62 12.77 -34.86
C LEU A 343 6.68 12.13 -35.77
N ARG A 344 6.38 11.02 -36.45
CA ARG A 344 7.30 10.37 -37.41
C ARG A 344 7.43 11.14 -38.73
N THR A 345 6.41 11.89 -39.15
CA THR A 345 6.47 12.79 -40.31
C THR A 345 6.97 14.19 -39.97
N GLY A 346 7.41 14.42 -38.72
CA GLY A 346 7.90 15.71 -38.23
C GLY A 346 6.82 16.73 -37.86
N ASP A 347 5.54 16.38 -38.04
CA ASP A 347 4.40 17.21 -37.65
C ASP A 347 4.33 17.28 -36.12
N ALA A 348 4.41 18.52 -35.62
CA ALA A 348 4.33 18.89 -34.23
C ALA A 348 3.37 20.08 -34.02
N SER A 349 2.39 20.23 -34.91
CA SER A 349 1.39 21.31 -34.89
C SER A 349 0.40 21.22 -33.72
N ALA A 350 0.16 20.02 -33.19
CA ALA A 350 -0.66 19.82 -32.01
C ALA A 350 0.02 20.42 -30.75
N PRO A 351 -0.72 21.11 -29.84
CA PRO A 351 -0.16 21.63 -28.60
C PRO A 351 0.62 20.57 -27.82
N GLY A 352 1.82 20.92 -27.35
CA GLY A 352 2.72 20.02 -26.62
C GLY A 352 3.51 19.03 -27.49
N ALA A 353 3.14 18.79 -28.74
CA ALA A 353 3.82 17.82 -29.61
C ALA A 353 5.28 18.20 -29.88
N ALA A 354 5.59 19.49 -30.05
CA ALA A 354 6.96 19.98 -30.23
C ALA A 354 7.81 19.70 -28.98
N VAL A 355 7.30 20.04 -27.79
CA VAL A 355 7.97 19.77 -26.50
C VAL A 355 8.23 18.27 -26.33
N TYR A 356 7.23 17.43 -26.66
CA TYR A 356 7.35 15.97 -26.60
C TYR A 356 8.40 15.44 -27.59
N ARG A 357 8.34 15.90 -28.85
CA ARG A 357 9.31 15.53 -29.90
C ARG A 357 10.73 15.84 -29.43
N ASP A 358 10.96 17.07 -29.01
CA ASP A 358 12.30 17.62 -28.75
C ASP A 358 12.87 17.22 -27.38
N SER A 359 12.03 16.79 -26.43
CA SER A 359 12.44 16.53 -25.03
C SER A 359 12.12 15.12 -24.51
N CYS A 360 11.26 14.33 -25.18
CA CYS A 360 10.74 13.06 -24.64
C CYS A 360 10.84 11.85 -25.59
N THR A 361 10.84 12.05 -26.91
CA THR A 361 10.80 10.90 -27.87
C THR A 361 12.01 9.99 -27.82
N SER A 362 13.18 10.46 -27.40
CA SER A 362 14.38 9.64 -27.23
C SER A 362 14.20 8.48 -26.23
N CYS A 363 13.41 8.69 -25.17
CA CYS A 363 13.16 7.68 -24.14
C CYS A 363 11.78 7.01 -24.28
N HIS A 364 10.74 7.76 -24.65
CA HIS A 364 9.36 7.25 -24.70
C HIS A 364 8.86 6.90 -26.12
N ARG A 365 9.64 7.22 -27.16
CA ARG A 365 9.35 7.04 -28.60
C ARG A 365 8.17 7.87 -29.11
N SER A 366 8.09 8.00 -30.44
CA SER A 366 6.95 8.64 -31.12
C SER A 366 5.64 7.85 -30.96
N ASP A 367 5.71 6.54 -30.74
CA ASP A 367 4.56 5.67 -30.46
C ASP A 367 4.23 5.51 -28.97
N GLY A 368 4.89 6.29 -28.08
CA GLY A 368 4.59 6.32 -26.66
C GLY A 368 4.80 5.00 -25.92
N ARG A 369 5.44 4.00 -26.54
CA ARG A 369 5.66 2.66 -25.97
C ARG A 369 6.87 2.55 -25.04
N GLY A 370 7.81 3.49 -25.13
CA GLY A 370 9.07 3.43 -24.40
C GLY A 370 9.87 2.15 -24.67
N TYR A 371 10.58 1.69 -23.64
CA TYR A 371 11.45 0.52 -23.67
C TYR A 371 11.20 -0.32 -22.40
N THR A 372 10.65 -1.52 -22.57
CA THR A 372 10.22 -2.44 -21.50
C THR A 372 11.27 -2.56 -20.39
N GLY A 373 10.87 -2.31 -19.14
CA GLY A 373 11.76 -2.40 -17.97
C GLY A 373 12.82 -1.28 -17.85
N VAL A 374 12.77 -0.24 -18.70
CA VAL A 374 13.69 0.91 -18.68
C VAL A 374 12.92 2.23 -18.66
N PHE A 375 12.09 2.46 -19.68
CA PHE A 375 11.23 3.63 -19.81
C PHE A 375 9.79 3.14 -20.04
N PRO A 376 8.84 3.40 -19.13
CA PRO A 376 7.50 2.83 -19.23
C PRO A 376 6.75 3.37 -20.46
N ALA A 377 5.78 2.58 -20.92
CA ALA A 377 4.78 3.07 -21.85
C ALA A 377 4.03 4.28 -21.25
N LEU A 378 3.70 5.24 -22.10
CA LEU A 378 2.81 6.36 -21.83
C LEU A 378 1.40 6.08 -22.38
N GLY A 379 1.31 5.47 -23.56
CA GLY A 379 0.06 4.94 -24.10
C GLY A 379 -0.43 3.74 -23.27
N GLY A 380 -1.66 3.81 -22.77
CA GLY A 380 -2.28 2.75 -21.97
C GLY A 380 -1.93 2.75 -20.49
N ASN A 381 -1.06 3.66 -20.04
CA ASN A 381 -0.56 3.70 -18.68
C ASN A 381 -1.63 4.24 -17.70
N PRO A 382 -2.05 3.48 -16.65
CA PRO A 382 -3.10 3.90 -15.72
C PRO A 382 -2.87 5.27 -15.06
N VAL A 383 -1.62 5.67 -14.84
CA VAL A 383 -1.25 6.95 -14.20
C VAL A 383 -1.38 8.11 -15.20
N VAL A 384 -1.12 7.86 -16.48
CA VAL A 384 -1.39 8.82 -17.56
C VAL A 384 -2.89 8.91 -17.85
N GLN A 385 -3.62 7.81 -17.77
CA GLN A 385 -5.07 7.73 -18.00
C GLN A 385 -5.90 8.26 -16.81
N GLY A 386 -5.31 8.37 -15.61
CA GLY A 386 -6.00 8.72 -14.36
C GLY A 386 -6.66 10.10 -14.36
N LYS A 387 -7.78 10.22 -13.61
CA LYS A 387 -8.60 11.45 -13.53
C LYS A 387 -7.81 12.65 -13.02
N ASP A 388 -6.95 12.45 -12.02
CA ASP A 388 -6.00 13.43 -11.50
C ASP A 388 -4.65 13.27 -12.23
N ALA A 389 -4.05 14.39 -12.66
CA ALA A 389 -2.77 14.42 -13.37
C ALA A 389 -1.58 14.75 -12.46
N THR A 390 -1.78 14.96 -11.15
CA THR A 390 -0.78 15.47 -10.20
C THR A 390 0.53 14.67 -10.25
N SER A 391 0.48 13.34 -10.26
CA SER A 391 1.69 12.49 -10.40
C SER A 391 2.45 12.74 -11.73
N VAL A 392 1.74 12.89 -12.85
CA VAL A 392 2.36 13.12 -14.17
C VAL A 392 3.05 14.48 -14.21
N ILE A 393 2.39 15.50 -13.67
CA ILE A 393 2.96 16.85 -13.52
C ILE A 393 4.18 16.82 -12.58
N HIS A 394 4.11 16.09 -11.46
CA HIS A 394 5.20 15.93 -10.50
C HIS A 394 6.44 15.33 -11.19
N VAL A 395 6.31 14.19 -11.88
CA VAL A 395 7.42 13.57 -12.64
C VAL A 395 8.03 14.53 -13.67
N LEU A 396 7.23 15.32 -14.40
CA LEU A 396 7.76 16.30 -15.35
C LEU A 396 8.51 17.44 -14.66
N LEU A 397 8.06 17.88 -13.49
CA LEU A 397 8.69 19.01 -12.78
C LEU A 397 9.97 18.63 -12.04
N SER A 398 9.99 17.52 -11.29
CA SER A 398 11.13 17.06 -10.47
C SER A 398 11.99 15.97 -11.11
N GLY A 399 11.52 15.33 -12.18
CA GLY A 399 12.09 14.07 -12.66
C GLY A 399 11.65 12.87 -11.79
N SER A 400 12.15 11.69 -12.13
CA SER A 400 11.97 10.46 -11.34
C SER A 400 13.15 9.51 -11.55
N ALA A 401 13.45 8.65 -10.57
CA ALA A 401 14.55 7.69 -10.63
C ALA A 401 14.09 6.27 -10.27
N LEU A 402 14.01 5.39 -11.29
CA LEU A 402 13.86 3.96 -11.12
C LEU A 402 15.12 3.38 -10.48
N LYS A 403 15.05 3.05 -9.20
CA LYS A 403 16.17 2.53 -8.39
C LYS A 403 16.45 1.07 -8.71
N GLY A 404 17.72 0.67 -8.60
CA GLY A 404 18.13 -0.73 -8.73
C GLY A 404 17.52 -1.64 -7.65
N THR A 405 17.16 -2.87 -8.03
CA THR A 405 16.73 -3.95 -7.11
C THR A 405 17.61 -5.18 -7.30
N LYS A 406 17.53 -6.16 -6.39
CA LYS A 406 18.26 -7.44 -6.46
C LYS A 406 18.17 -8.16 -7.82
N THR A 407 17.04 -8.02 -8.52
CA THR A 407 16.78 -8.69 -9.80
C THR A 407 16.73 -7.74 -11.01
N ALA A 408 16.80 -6.43 -10.77
CA ALA A 408 16.94 -5.39 -11.79
C ALA A 408 17.91 -4.30 -11.30
N PRO A 409 19.23 -4.56 -11.26
CA PRO A 409 20.21 -3.71 -10.56
C PRO A 409 20.43 -2.34 -11.23
N SER A 410 20.16 -2.21 -12.53
CA SER A 410 20.30 -0.95 -13.27
C SER A 410 19.36 0.13 -12.72
N THR A 411 19.91 1.30 -12.43
CA THR A 411 19.15 2.52 -12.08
C THR A 411 18.94 3.36 -13.34
N PHE A 412 17.73 3.89 -13.53
CA PHE A 412 17.37 4.75 -14.67
C PHE A 412 16.68 6.02 -14.18
N THR A 413 16.96 7.16 -14.82
CA THR A 413 16.46 8.47 -14.38
C THR A 413 15.77 9.19 -15.55
N MET A 414 14.53 9.62 -15.32
CA MET A 414 13.86 10.63 -16.13
C MET A 414 14.27 12.01 -15.60
N PRO A 415 14.85 12.90 -16.43
CA PRO A 415 15.33 14.20 -15.97
C PRO A 415 14.18 15.13 -15.57
N ALA A 416 14.47 16.07 -14.66
CA ALA A 416 13.57 17.17 -14.35
C ALA A 416 13.47 18.15 -15.52
N PHE A 417 12.25 18.55 -15.89
CA PHE A 417 12.00 19.60 -16.89
C PHE A 417 11.48 20.91 -16.28
N GLY A 418 11.10 20.92 -15.01
CA GLY A 418 10.52 22.10 -14.36
C GLY A 418 11.40 23.35 -14.40
N TRP A 419 12.72 23.20 -14.43
CA TRP A 419 13.67 24.34 -14.51
C TRP A 419 13.73 25.00 -15.90
N ARG A 420 13.23 24.31 -16.94
CA ARG A 420 13.30 24.71 -18.36
C ARG A 420 11.93 25.06 -18.93
N LEU A 421 10.89 24.27 -18.61
CA LEU A 421 9.55 24.43 -19.17
C LEU A 421 8.68 25.30 -18.27
N SER A 422 7.94 26.23 -18.89
CA SER A 422 6.90 27.03 -18.26
C SER A 422 5.70 26.20 -17.79
N ASN A 423 4.79 26.81 -17.04
CA ASN A 423 3.54 26.14 -16.64
C ASN A 423 2.66 25.76 -17.84
N GLN A 424 2.73 26.52 -18.94
CA GLN A 424 1.94 26.26 -20.14
C GLN A 424 2.54 25.10 -20.93
N GLU A 425 3.85 25.09 -21.20
CA GLU A 425 4.51 23.99 -21.92
C GLU A 425 4.38 22.65 -21.19
N VAL A 426 4.46 22.65 -19.84
CA VAL A 426 4.22 21.43 -19.04
C VAL A 426 2.76 20.99 -19.14
N ALA A 427 1.79 21.91 -19.10
CA ALA A 427 0.38 21.56 -19.28
C ALA A 427 0.12 20.99 -20.70
N ASP A 428 0.67 21.62 -21.73
CA ASP A 428 0.50 21.22 -23.13
C ASP A 428 1.14 19.86 -23.42
N VAL A 429 2.38 19.61 -22.97
CA VAL A 429 3.02 18.29 -23.15
C VAL A 429 2.32 17.20 -22.33
N THR A 430 1.79 17.55 -21.16
CA THR A 430 0.96 16.63 -20.34
C THR A 430 -0.35 16.30 -21.06
N ASN A 431 -1.02 17.30 -21.65
CA ASN A 431 -2.24 17.13 -22.44
C ASN A 431 -1.99 16.28 -23.70
N PHE A 432 -0.89 16.54 -24.42
CA PHE A 432 -0.47 15.75 -25.57
C PHE A 432 -0.30 14.27 -25.20
N VAL A 433 0.42 13.98 -24.11
CA VAL A 433 0.64 12.62 -23.61
C VAL A 433 -0.67 11.95 -23.11
N ARG A 434 -1.60 12.73 -22.55
CA ARG A 434 -2.89 12.24 -22.01
C ARG A 434 -4.00 12.05 -23.05
N SER A 435 -3.84 12.56 -24.27
CA SER A 435 -4.75 12.35 -25.41
C SER A 435 -4.14 11.50 -26.54
N SER A 436 -2.81 11.38 -26.61
CA SER A 436 -2.13 10.57 -27.62
C SER A 436 -2.28 9.07 -27.39
N TRP A 437 -2.09 8.30 -28.46
CA TRP A 437 -2.02 6.83 -28.44
C TRP A 437 -3.28 6.10 -27.99
N GLY A 438 -4.42 6.77 -27.90
CA GLY A 438 -5.65 6.21 -27.33
C GLY A 438 -5.77 6.40 -25.81
N ASN A 439 -5.00 7.33 -25.24
CA ASN A 439 -5.22 7.81 -23.89
C ASN A 439 -6.43 8.75 -23.82
N THR A 440 -7.15 8.72 -22.70
CA THR A 440 -8.37 9.51 -22.45
C THR A 440 -8.30 10.23 -21.10
N GLY A 441 -7.13 10.75 -20.73
CA GLY A 441 -6.91 11.43 -19.45
C GLY A 441 -7.47 12.86 -19.45
N SER A 442 -8.03 13.30 -18.31
CA SER A 442 -8.55 14.66 -18.12
C SER A 442 -7.54 15.75 -18.49
N THR A 443 -8.00 16.83 -19.13
CA THR A 443 -7.20 18.01 -19.46
C THR A 443 -6.57 18.67 -18.22
N VAL A 444 -5.34 19.16 -18.38
CA VAL A 444 -4.55 19.89 -17.39
C VAL A 444 -4.42 21.35 -17.82
N SER A 445 -4.58 22.29 -16.88
CA SER A 445 -4.30 23.71 -17.11
C SER A 445 -2.91 24.12 -16.59
N ALA A 446 -2.37 25.22 -17.12
CA ALA A 446 -1.18 25.86 -16.53
C ALA A 446 -1.40 26.27 -15.06
N SER A 447 -2.64 26.47 -14.61
CA SER A 447 -2.94 26.74 -13.20
C SER A 447 -2.73 25.52 -12.31
N ASP A 448 -2.93 24.31 -12.84
CA ASP A 448 -2.73 23.06 -12.11
C ASP A 448 -1.25 22.74 -11.98
N VAL A 449 -0.49 22.94 -13.06
CA VAL A 449 0.98 22.91 -13.02
C VAL A 449 1.51 23.94 -12.01
N ALA A 450 0.94 25.15 -11.97
CA ALA A 450 1.33 26.18 -11.00
C ALA A 450 0.97 25.85 -9.54
N LYS A 451 0.06 24.89 -9.28
CA LYS A 451 -0.18 24.34 -7.93
C LYS A 451 0.91 23.34 -7.57
N VAL A 452 1.12 22.30 -8.39
CA VAL A 452 2.13 21.25 -8.15
C VAL A 452 3.55 21.83 -8.09
N ARG A 453 3.87 22.82 -8.92
CA ARG A 453 5.18 23.51 -8.90
C ARG A 453 5.51 24.17 -7.56
N LYS A 454 4.52 24.51 -6.73
CA LYS A 454 4.74 25.08 -5.39
C LYS A 454 5.02 24.01 -4.32
N THR A 455 4.75 22.74 -4.61
CA THR A 455 4.93 21.62 -3.67
C THR A 455 6.15 20.75 -3.97
N VAL A 456 6.94 21.08 -5.00
CA VAL A 456 8.08 20.27 -5.46
C VAL A 456 9.36 21.12 -5.60
N THR A 457 10.50 20.55 -5.24
CA THR A 457 11.80 21.22 -5.43
C THR A 457 12.23 21.12 -6.89
N VAL A 458 12.24 22.25 -7.58
CA VAL A 458 12.70 22.35 -8.98
C VAL A 458 14.18 22.76 -9.00
N THR A 459 15.07 21.78 -9.08
CA THR A 459 16.52 22.02 -9.22
C THR A 459 16.90 22.07 -10.70
N ALA A 460 17.50 23.18 -11.14
CA ALA A 460 18.14 23.25 -12.46
C ALA A 460 19.46 22.45 -12.44
N PRO A 461 19.80 21.70 -13.51
CA PRO A 461 21.10 21.07 -13.63
C PRO A 461 22.24 22.08 -13.43
N GLU A 462 23.29 21.61 -12.77
CA GLU A 462 24.58 22.28 -12.76
C GLU A 462 25.13 22.32 -14.19
N LEU A 463 25.64 23.47 -14.60
CA LEU A 463 26.18 23.63 -15.95
C LEU A 463 27.64 23.13 -16.00
N PRO A 464 28.09 22.55 -17.12
CA PRO A 464 29.50 22.31 -17.35
C PRO A 464 30.32 23.60 -17.15
N PRO A 465 31.53 23.54 -16.57
CA PRO A 465 32.38 24.72 -16.38
C PRO A 465 32.58 25.50 -17.69
N GLY A 466 32.25 26.79 -17.66
CA GLY A 466 32.32 27.69 -18.82
C GLY A 466 31.03 27.85 -19.64
N ALA A 467 29.98 27.07 -19.37
CA ALA A 467 28.67 27.29 -20.00
C ALA A 467 27.85 28.36 -19.24
N THR A 468 27.13 29.20 -19.99
CA THR A 468 26.18 30.21 -19.47
C THR A 468 24.73 29.82 -19.77
N ARG A 469 23.80 30.12 -18.85
CA ARG A 469 22.36 30.11 -19.19
C ARG A 469 22.08 31.36 -20.04
N HIS A 470 21.43 31.17 -21.18
CA HIS A 470 20.86 32.23 -22.02
C HIS A 470 19.35 32.33 -21.77
#